data_AF-A0AAN2A580-F1
#
_entry.id   AF-A0AAN2A580-F1
#
_cell.length_a   1.000
_cell.length_b   1.000
_cell.length_c   1.000
_cell.angle_alpha   90.00
_cell.angle_beta   90.00
_cell.angle_gamma   90.00
#
_symmetry.space_group_name_H-M   'P 1'
#
loop_
_entity.id
_entity.type
_entity.pdbx_description
1 polymer ?
#
loop_
_entity_poly.entity_id
_entity_poly.type
_entity_poly.pdbx_seq_one_letter_code
_entity_poly.pdbx_strand_id
1 'polypeptide(L)'
;MLDLIKRDRPGPGFATAVFRLFGDKPERGKTVRIGKHEFNYSSHEKSLVSFLPARWREELDKTKGAWSGCENWWAGYPLIAWVEIRAADDGTTAHLKLHAEVGPVSDHKVRQGIIEAIRMAASAKRMERIQFPVGASDKGRLYSRFLRENPITVSDIRNADEIEKKFVEVIAGFEPEFELVSSVIPNFTSANAP
;
A
#
# COMPACT_ATOMS: atom_id res chain seq x y z
N MET A 1 10.00 -7.86 -33.81
CA MET A 1 11.02 -8.19 -32.79
C MET A 1 10.34 -7.99 -31.46
N LEU A 2 9.91 -9.09 -30.82
CA LEU A 2 9.19 -9.06 -29.55
C LEU A 2 10.24 -8.96 -28.45
N ASP A 3 10.39 -7.78 -27.85
CA ASP A 3 11.16 -7.65 -26.62
C ASP A 3 10.46 -8.46 -25.54
N LEU A 4 11.03 -9.63 -25.31
CA LEU A 4 10.72 -10.55 -24.23
C LEU A 4 10.94 -9.78 -22.93
N ILE A 5 9.86 -9.35 -22.29
CA ILE A 5 9.88 -8.84 -20.91
C ILE A 5 10.56 -9.92 -20.08
N LYS A 6 11.86 -9.75 -19.80
CA LYS A 6 12.57 -10.52 -18.78
C LYS A 6 11.76 -10.32 -17.53
N ARG A 7 11.09 -11.39 -17.08
CA ARG A 7 10.47 -11.42 -15.76
C ARG A 7 11.61 -11.29 -14.77
N ASP A 8 11.82 -10.07 -14.28
CA ASP A 8 12.69 -9.81 -13.14
C ASP A 8 12.32 -10.79 -12.04
N ARG A 9 13.25 -11.69 -11.75
CA ARG A 9 13.13 -12.57 -10.60
C ARG A 9 13.69 -11.78 -9.43
N PRO A 10 12.86 -11.18 -8.56
CA PRO A 10 13.36 -10.70 -7.28
C PRO A 10 14.15 -11.83 -6.61
N GLY A 11 15.39 -11.52 -6.22
CA GLY A 11 16.29 -12.49 -5.60
C GLY A 11 15.75 -12.99 -4.24
N PRO A 12 16.35 -14.05 -3.66
CA PRO A 12 15.96 -14.56 -2.36
C PRO A 12 16.07 -13.51 -1.24
N GLY A 13 16.85 -12.44 -1.43
CA GLY A 13 17.05 -11.37 -0.46
C GLY A 13 15.74 -10.71 -0.01
N PHE A 14 14.82 -10.42 -0.94
CA PHE A 14 13.55 -9.78 -0.60
C PHE A 14 12.64 -10.70 0.22
N ALA A 15 12.50 -11.96 -0.18
CA ALA A 15 11.71 -12.94 0.58
C ALA A 15 12.25 -13.11 2.00
N THR A 16 13.57 -13.21 2.16
CA THR A 16 14.23 -13.28 3.48
C THR A 16 13.93 -12.04 4.33
N ALA A 17 14.06 -10.84 3.76
CA ALA A 17 13.73 -9.59 4.48
C ALA A 17 12.25 -9.55 4.90
N VAL A 18 11.34 -9.97 4.02
CA VAL A 18 9.90 -10.07 4.34
C VAL A 18 9.65 -11.04 5.50
N PHE A 19 10.27 -12.22 5.50
CA PHE A 19 10.09 -13.19 6.59
C PHE A 19 10.68 -12.69 7.92
N ARG A 20 11.77 -11.95 7.90
CA ARG A 20 12.29 -11.33 9.14
C ARG A 20 11.35 -10.26 9.69
N LEU A 21 10.75 -9.45 8.82
CA LEU A 21 9.86 -8.35 9.21
C LEU A 21 8.45 -8.82 9.61
N PHE A 22 7.91 -9.82 8.93
CA PHE A 22 6.52 -10.30 9.12
C PHE A 22 6.43 -11.66 9.83
N GLY A 23 7.57 -12.32 10.08
CA GLY A 23 7.69 -13.67 10.62
C GLY A 23 7.81 -14.75 9.53
N ASP A 24 8.41 -15.88 9.87
CA ASP A 24 8.71 -17.00 8.94
C ASP A 24 7.46 -17.62 8.30
N LYS A 25 6.30 -17.51 8.96
CA LYS A 25 4.99 -17.95 8.49
C LYS A 25 3.97 -16.87 8.80
N PRO A 26 3.93 -15.79 8.00
CA PRO A 26 3.05 -14.67 8.27
C PRO A 26 1.60 -15.07 7.97
N GLU A 27 0.73 -14.93 8.96
CA GLU A 27 -0.69 -15.24 8.85
C GLU A 27 -1.49 -14.00 8.49
N ARG A 28 -2.44 -14.12 7.55
CA ARG A 28 -3.28 -13.00 7.12
C ARG A 28 -4.01 -12.38 8.31
N GLY A 29 -3.93 -11.06 8.44
CA GLY A 29 -4.52 -10.29 9.53
C GLY A 29 -3.65 -10.21 10.79
N LYS A 30 -2.56 -10.98 10.90
CA LYS A 30 -1.65 -10.92 12.05
C LYS A 30 -0.97 -9.56 12.12
N THR A 31 -1.00 -8.96 13.31
CA THR A 31 -0.31 -7.70 13.58
C THR A 31 1.18 -7.97 13.80
N VAL A 32 2.02 -7.18 13.14
CA VAL A 32 3.47 -7.16 13.31
C VAL A 32 3.92 -5.73 13.59
N ARG A 33 5.06 -5.59 14.26
CA ARG A 33 5.67 -4.29 14.53
C ARG A 33 6.89 -4.11 13.63
N ILE A 34 6.88 -3.04 12.83
CA ILE A 34 7.98 -2.66 11.95
C ILE A 34 8.40 -1.25 12.34
N GLY A 35 9.61 -1.13 12.91
CA GLY A 35 10.03 0.10 13.59
C GLY A 35 9.11 0.41 14.78
N LYS A 36 8.54 1.61 14.81
CA LYS A 36 7.60 2.06 15.85
C LYS A 36 6.12 1.84 15.49
N HIS A 37 5.85 1.27 14.31
CA HIS A 37 4.51 1.20 13.74
C HIS A 37 4.00 -0.24 13.68
N GLU A 38 2.68 -0.40 13.76
CA GLU A 38 2.02 -1.68 13.68
C GLU A 38 1.30 -1.85 12.34
N PHE A 39 1.42 -3.04 11.77
CA PHE A 39 0.85 -3.39 10.47
C PHE A 39 0.18 -4.75 10.53
N ASN A 40 -0.96 -4.88 9.87
CA ASN A 40 -1.62 -6.16 9.64
C ASN A 40 -1.16 -6.75 8.32
N TYR A 41 -0.45 -7.87 8.38
CA TYR A 41 -0.04 -8.60 7.18
C TYR A 41 -1.25 -9.04 6.35
N SER A 42 -1.18 -8.89 5.02
CA SER A 42 -2.22 -9.35 4.09
C SER A 42 -1.75 -10.56 3.28
N SER A 43 -0.75 -10.37 2.43
CA SER A 43 -0.18 -11.41 1.57
C SER A 43 1.20 -10.98 1.05
N HIS A 44 1.99 -11.92 0.53
CA HIS A 44 3.20 -11.59 -0.22
C HIS A 44 3.30 -12.43 -1.49
N GLU A 45 4.03 -11.89 -2.46
CA GLU A 45 4.52 -12.61 -3.63
C GLU A 45 6.05 -12.48 -3.68
N LYS A 46 6.67 -12.94 -4.76
CA LYS A 46 8.13 -12.90 -4.90
C LYS A 46 8.71 -11.48 -4.81
N SER A 47 7.99 -10.48 -5.32
CA SER A 47 8.47 -9.09 -5.44
C SER A 47 7.69 -8.09 -4.61
N LEU A 48 6.69 -8.52 -3.83
CA LEU A 48 5.91 -7.59 -3.01
C LEU A 48 5.39 -8.23 -1.73
N VAL A 49 5.15 -7.39 -0.72
CA VAL A 49 4.40 -7.76 0.48
C VAL A 49 3.38 -6.68 0.79
N SER A 50 2.15 -7.11 1.04
CA SER A 50 1.00 -6.27 1.33
C SER A 50 0.56 -6.35 2.77
N PHE A 51 0.05 -5.22 3.23
CA PHE A 51 -0.34 -5.01 4.61
C PHE A 51 -1.31 -3.83 4.71
N LEU A 52 -1.93 -3.68 5.88
CA LEU A 52 -2.59 -2.44 6.28
C LEU A 52 -1.87 -1.86 7.50
N PRO A 53 -1.64 -0.54 7.58
CA PRO A 53 -1.39 0.12 8.86
C PRO A 53 -2.49 -0.25 9.87
N ALA A 54 -2.12 -0.59 11.10
CA ALA A 54 -3.08 -1.07 12.11
C ALA A 54 -4.20 -0.06 12.38
N ARG A 55 -3.87 1.24 12.39
CA ARG A 55 -4.86 2.33 12.51
C ARG A 55 -5.83 2.40 11.33
N TRP A 56 -5.40 2.07 10.11
CA TRP A 56 -6.33 2.00 8.98
C TRP A 56 -7.36 0.92 9.22
N ARG A 57 -6.90 -0.27 9.61
CA ARG A 57 -7.80 -1.39 9.90
C ARG A 57 -8.79 -1.02 11.01
N GLU A 58 -8.31 -0.44 12.11
CA GLU A 58 -9.17 -0.04 13.23
C GLU A 58 -10.29 0.91 12.79
N GLU A 59 -9.97 1.96 12.03
CA GLU A 59 -10.98 2.91 11.54
C GLU A 59 -11.89 2.31 10.46
N LEU A 60 -11.37 1.40 9.62
CA LEU A 60 -12.16 0.71 8.61
C LEU A 60 -13.14 -0.29 9.23
N ASP A 61 -12.75 -0.95 10.32
CA ASP A 61 -13.65 -1.83 11.07
C ASP A 61 -14.81 -1.04 11.70
N LYS A 62 -14.57 0.20 12.15
CA LYS A 62 -15.63 1.12 12.66
C LYS A 62 -16.59 1.59 11.57
N THR A 63 -16.14 1.63 10.32
CA THR A 63 -16.94 2.06 9.15
C THR A 63 -17.44 0.87 8.32
N LYS A 64 -17.32 -0.35 8.83
CA LYS A 64 -17.76 -1.56 8.14
C LYS A 64 -19.26 -1.48 7.82
N GLY A 65 -19.59 -1.61 6.54
CA GLY A 65 -20.96 -1.42 6.01
C GLY A 65 -21.18 -0.11 5.25
N ALA A 66 -20.30 0.88 5.40
CA ALA A 66 -20.31 2.08 4.55
C ALA A 66 -19.81 1.81 3.11
N TRP A 67 -19.14 0.67 2.91
CA TRP A 67 -18.55 0.23 1.67
C TRP A 67 -18.75 -1.28 1.49
N SER A 68 -18.81 -1.73 0.24
CA SER A 68 -18.95 -3.13 -0.17
C SER A 68 -18.15 -3.39 -1.46
N GLY A 69 -17.95 -4.65 -1.83
CA GLY A 69 -17.22 -5.05 -3.05
C GLY A 69 -15.75 -5.44 -2.82
N CYS A 70 -15.27 -5.29 -1.59
CA CYS A 70 -13.88 -5.60 -1.22
C CYS A 70 -13.72 -7.01 -0.64
N GLU A 71 -14.79 -7.81 -0.57
CA GLU A 71 -14.82 -9.12 0.12
C GLU A 71 -13.86 -10.13 -0.53
N ASN A 72 -13.75 -10.08 -1.86
CA ASN A 72 -12.85 -10.92 -2.64
C ASN A 72 -11.49 -10.24 -2.93
N TRP A 73 -11.29 -9.02 -2.45
CA TRP A 73 -10.03 -8.30 -2.63
C TRP A 73 -9.03 -8.75 -1.55
N TRP A 74 -7.77 -8.94 -1.93
CA TRP A 74 -6.66 -9.36 -1.06
C TRP A 74 -6.55 -8.63 0.29
N ALA A 75 -6.95 -7.36 0.36
CA ALA A 75 -7.02 -6.61 1.61
C ALA A 75 -8.24 -6.95 2.48
N GLY A 76 -9.40 -7.23 1.86
CA GLY A 76 -10.70 -7.32 2.55
C GLY A 76 -11.31 -5.96 2.95
N TYR A 77 -10.69 -4.87 2.55
CA TYR A 77 -10.98 -3.47 2.95
C TYR A 77 -10.99 -2.55 1.72
N PRO A 78 -11.44 -1.28 1.77
CA PRO A 78 -11.36 -0.37 0.63
C PRO A 78 -9.96 0.23 0.44
N LEU A 79 -9.01 -0.04 1.34
CA LEU A 79 -7.62 0.42 1.28
C LEU A 79 -6.64 -0.74 1.44
N ILE A 80 -5.48 -0.60 0.82
CA ILE A 80 -4.32 -1.49 1.06
C ILE A 80 -3.01 -0.72 0.85
N ALA A 81 -1.94 -1.17 1.51
CA ALA A 81 -0.58 -0.76 1.23
C ALA A 81 0.30 -1.99 0.89
N TRP A 82 1.35 -1.78 0.11
CA TRP A 82 2.37 -2.81 -0.12
C TRP A 82 3.71 -2.19 -0.46
N VAL A 83 4.78 -2.89 -0.11
CA VAL A 83 6.13 -2.58 -0.62
C VAL A 83 6.43 -3.56 -1.75
N GLU A 84 6.91 -3.02 -2.85
CA GLU A 84 7.34 -3.76 -4.04
C GLU A 84 8.85 -3.56 -4.23
N ILE A 85 9.58 -4.61 -4.58
CA ILE A 85 10.96 -4.54 -5.07
C ILE A 85 10.99 -4.76 -6.58
N ARG A 86 11.78 -3.96 -7.29
CA ARG A 86 12.05 -4.13 -8.73
C ARG A 86 13.53 -4.07 -9.00
N ALA A 87 14.05 -5.00 -9.80
CA ALA A 87 15.44 -4.94 -10.23
C ALA A 87 15.66 -3.73 -11.14
N ALA A 88 16.86 -3.17 -11.11
CA ALA A 88 17.32 -2.23 -12.12
C ALA A 88 17.91 -2.98 -13.33
N ASP A 89 18.15 -2.25 -14.42
CA ASP A 89 18.64 -2.82 -15.68
C ASP A 89 20.04 -3.47 -15.55
N ASP A 90 20.81 -3.11 -14.52
CA ASP A 90 22.13 -3.69 -14.21
C ASP A 90 22.08 -5.09 -13.57
N GLY A 91 20.86 -5.58 -13.23
CA GLY A 91 20.64 -6.90 -12.65
C GLY A 91 21.18 -7.10 -11.23
N THR A 92 21.72 -6.06 -10.60
CA THR A 92 22.31 -6.10 -9.25
C THR A 92 21.58 -5.16 -8.30
N THR A 93 21.38 -3.92 -8.75
CA THR A 93 20.67 -2.89 -8.01
C THR A 93 19.16 -3.15 -8.06
N ALA A 94 18.43 -2.65 -7.08
CA ALA A 94 16.97 -2.70 -7.05
C ALA A 94 16.37 -1.42 -6.47
N HIS A 95 15.07 -1.24 -6.67
CA HIS A 95 14.29 -0.18 -6.04
C HIS A 95 13.15 -0.77 -5.21
N LEU A 96 13.09 -0.37 -3.95
CA LEU A 96 11.91 -0.57 -3.11
C LEU A 96 10.96 0.59 -3.31
N LYS A 97 9.67 0.29 -3.49
CA LYS A 97 8.63 1.28 -3.63
C LYS A 97 7.43 0.93 -2.76
N LEU A 98 7.00 1.87 -1.93
CA LEU A 98 5.75 1.76 -1.20
C LEU A 98 4.58 2.18 -2.10
N HIS A 99 3.48 1.46 -2.02
CA HIS A 99 2.23 1.82 -2.68
C HIS A 99 1.12 1.83 -1.65
N ALA A 100 0.13 2.68 -1.88
CA ALA A 100 -1.18 2.54 -1.26
C ALA A 100 -2.27 2.81 -2.30
N GLU A 101 -3.39 2.11 -2.16
CA GLU A 101 -4.42 2.02 -3.19
C GLU A 101 -5.82 2.02 -2.60
N VAL A 102 -6.73 2.75 -3.26
CA VAL A 102 -8.17 2.59 -3.07
C VAL A 102 -8.66 1.44 -3.95
N GLY A 103 -9.27 0.46 -3.30
CA GLY A 103 -9.72 -0.80 -3.87
C GLY A 103 -11.07 -0.74 -4.59
N PRO A 104 -11.62 -1.92 -4.93
CA PRO A 104 -12.78 -2.08 -5.78
C PRO A 104 -14.08 -1.94 -4.97
N VAL A 105 -14.34 -0.74 -4.45
CA VAL A 105 -15.63 -0.43 -3.82
C VAL A 105 -16.71 -0.43 -4.90
N SER A 106 -17.75 -1.25 -4.72
CA SER A 106 -18.81 -1.51 -5.70
C SER A 106 -19.62 -0.26 -6.04
N ASP A 107 -19.96 0.54 -5.02
CA ASP A 107 -20.66 1.81 -5.21
C ASP A 107 -19.66 2.89 -5.67
N HIS A 108 -19.86 3.38 -6.89
CA HIS A 108 -19.01 4.39 -7.50
C HIS A 108 -19.00 5.72 -6.73
N LYS A 109 -20.13 6.16 -6.16
CA LYS A 109 -20.20 7.40 -5.37
C LYS A 109 -19.44 7.26 -4.07
N VAL A 110 -19.56 6.10 -3.40
CA VAL A 110 -18.77 5.81 -2.19
C VAL A 110 -17.28 5.79 -2.52
N ARG A 111 -16.88 5.09 -3.58
CA ARG A 111 -15.48 5.06 -4.03
C ARG A 111 -14.93 6.44 -4.37
N GLN A 112 -15.72 7.26 -5.05
CA GLN A 112 -15.38 8.64 -5.37
C GLN A 112 -15.21 9.47 -4.10
N GLY A 113 -16.12 9.33 -3.13
CA GLY A 113 -16.04 9.99 -1.83
C GLY A 113 -14.77 9.65 -1.05
N ILE A 114 -14.36 8.38 -1.04
CA ILE A 114 -13.09 7.94 -0.43
C ILE A 114 -11.89 8.63 -1.08
N ILE A 115 -11.83 8.64 -2.42
CA ILE A 115 -10.74 9.29 -3.16
C ILE A 115 -10.70 10.79 -2.89
N GLU A 116 -11.86 11.45 -2.88
CA GLU A 116 -11.95 12.89 -2.65
C GLU A 116 -11.60 13.25 -1.21
N ALA A 117 -12.03 12.48 -0.21
CA ALA A 117 -11.67 12.70 1.19
C ALA A 117 -10.15 12.66 1.41
N ILE A 118 -9.47 11.66 0.83
CA ILE A 118 -8.00 11.55 0.89
C ILE A 118 -7.35 12.73 0.16
N ARG A 119 -7.82 13.05 -1.06
CA ARG A 119 -7.28 14.14 -1.88
C ARG A 119 -7.40 15.50 -1.20
N MET A 120 -8.58 15.84 -0.68
CA MET A 120 -8.82 17.11 0.00
C MET A 120 -7.97 17.25 1.25
N ALA A 121 -7.87 16.20 2.07
CA ALA A 121 -7.06 16.23 3.28
C ALA A 121 -5.56 16.38 2.96
N ALA A 122 -5.07 15.70 1.93
CA ALA A 122 -3.70 15.84 1.47
C ALA A 122 -3.42 17.26 0.97
N SER A 123 -4.32 17.83 0.17
CA SER A 123 -4.22 19.22 -0.29
C SER A 123 -4.22 20.22 0.88
N ALA A 124 -5.11 20.03 1.86
CA ALA A 124 -5.21 20.90 3.03
C ALA A 124 -3.93 20.90 3.89
N LYS A 125 -3.26 19.74 4.00
CA LYS A 125 -1.99 19.59 4.72
C LYS A 125 -0.75 19.76 3.84
N ARG A 126 -0.91 20.13 2.55
CA ARG A 126 0.18 20.25 1.57
C ARG A 126 1.05 18.97 1.48
N MET A 127 0.41 17.80 1.52
CA MET A 127 1.09 16.50 1.39
C MET A 127 1.27 16.13 -0.09
N GLU A 128 2.37 16.59 -0.67
CA GLU A 128 2.66 16.43 -2.10
C GLU A 128 2.84 14.97 -2.53
N ARG A 129 3.19 14.05 -1.61
CA ARG A 129 3.37 12.63 -1.91
C ARG A 129 2.06 11.84 -2.00
N ILE A 130 0.90 12.44 -1.71
CA ILE A 130 -0.42 11.86 -1.91
C ILE A 130 -1.07 12.49 -3.15
N GLN A 131 -1.03 11.77 -4.26
CA GLN A 131 -1.60 12.20 -5.54
C GLN A 131 -2.26 11.05 -6.29
N PHE A 132 -3.56 11.21 -6.52
CA PHE A 132 -4.31 10.33 -7.42
C PHE A 132 -4.07 10.73 -8.88
N PRO A 133 -3.91 9.76 -9.81
CA PRO A 133 -3.85 10.06 -11.23
C PRO A 133 -5.17 10.68 -11.74
N VAL A 134 -5.09 11.40 -12.86
CA VAL A 134 -6.29 11.86 -13.59
C VAL A 134 -7.19 10.65 -13.90
N GLY A 135 -8.49 10.82 -13.68
CA GLY A 135 -9.49 9.76 -13.86
C GLY A 135 -9.52 8.69 -12.76
N ALA A 136 -8.79 8.87 -11.65
CA ALA A 136 -8.80 7.91 -10.54
C ALA A 136 -10.20 7.64 -9.96
N SER A 137 -11.09 8.64 -10.03
CA SER A 137 -12.48 8.55 -9.55
C SER A 137 -13.46 8.15 -10.64
N ASP A 138 -13.04 7.93 -11.88
CA ASP A 138 -13.97 7.68 -13.00
C ASP A 138 -14.77 6.40 -12.81
N LYS A 139 -16.00 6.40 -13.35
CA LYS A 139 -16.88 5.23 -13.31
C LYS A 139 -16.21 4.05 -14.02
N GLY A 140 -16.22 2.88 -13.38
CA GLY A 140 -15.58 1.66 -13.89
C GLY A 140 -14.09 1.52 -13.52
N ARG A 141 -13.45 2.56 -12.96
CA ARG A 141 -12.11 2.42 -12.38
C ARG A 141 -12.19 1.63 -11.08
N LEU A 142 -11.51 0.48 -11.02
CA LEU A 142 -11.50 -0.38 -9.84
C LEU A 142 -10.42 0.04 -8.84
N TYR A 143 -9.23 0.39 -9.33
CA TYR A 143 -8.04 0.59 -8.51
C TYR A 143 -7.40 1.95 -8.76
N SER A 144 -7.04 2.64 -7.67
CA SER A 144 -6.44 3.97 -7.73
C SER A 144 -5.36 4.13 -6.67
N ARG A 145 -4.10 4.10 -7.13
CA ARG A 145 -2.92 4.33 -6.28
C ARG A 145 -2.69 5.81 -6.04
N PHE A 146 -2.23 6.15 -4.85
CA PHE A 146 -2.06 7.56 -4.47
C PHE A 146 -0.71 7.93 -3.86
N LEU A 147 0.15 6.99 -3.45
CA LEU A 147 1.50 7.35 -2.97
C LEU A 147 2.48 7.57 -4.13
N ARG A 148 3.32 8.61 -4.03
CA ARG A 148 4.34 9.01 -5.01
C ARG A 148 5.69 9.26 -4.33
N GLU A 149 6.72 9.46 -5.15
CA GLU A 149 8.05 9.95 -4.74
C GLU A 149 8.71 9.14 -3.62
N ASN A 150 8.69 7.82 -3.79
CA ASN A 150 9.18 6.89 -2.79
C ASN A 150 9.97 5.66 -3.28
N PRO A 151 10.62 5.68 -4.46
CA PRO A 151 11.61 4.66 -4.74
C PRO A 151 12.84 4.88 -3.86
N ILE A 152 13.25 3.85 -3.12
CA ILE A 152 14.51 3.79 -2.40
C ILE A 152 15.41 2.75 -3.07
N THR A 153 16.63 3.14 -3.40
CA THR A 153 17.61 2.25 -4.02
C THR A 153 18.21 1.27 -3.00
N VAL A 154 18.37 0.02 -3.45
CA VAL A 154 19.09 -1.07 -2.81
C VAL A 154 20.25 -1.43 -3.71
N SER A 155 21.46 -1.48 -3.17
CA SER A 155 22.70 -1.66 -3.91
C SER A 155 22.89 -3.10 -4.40
N ASP A 156 22.41 -4.08 -3.63
CA ASP A 156 22.40 -5.50 -4.04
C ASP A 156 21.04 -6.15 -3.71
N ILE A 157 20.31 -6.57 -4.74
CA ILE A 157 19.01 -7.24 -4.66
C ILE A 157 19.04 -8.59 -3.88
N ARG A 158 20.24 -9.13 -3.62
CA ARG A 158 20.45 -10.35 -2.84
C ARG A 158 20.73 -10.05 -1.37
N ASN A 159 21.05 -8.81 -1.02
CA ASN A 159 21.39 -8.41 0.34
C ASN A 159 20.13 -8.22 1.18
N ALA A 160 19.71 -9.27 1.88
CA ALA A 160 18.53 -9.25 2.73
C ALA A 160 18.61 -8.19 3.85
N ASP A 161 19.79 -7.96 4.43
CA ASP A 161 19.99 -7.00 5.52
C ASP A 161 19.79 -5.55 5.02
N GLU A 162 20.32 -5.24 3.84
CA GLU A 162 20.11 -3.94 3.20
C GLU A 162 18.63 -3.74 2.84
N ILE A 163 17.99 -4.75 2.23
CA ILE A 163 16.57 -4.69 1.86
C ILE A 163 15.71 -4.47 3.10
N GLU A 164 15.93 -5.21 4.18
CA GLU A 164 15.20 -5.08 5.44
C GLU A 164 15.34 -3.67 6.01
N LYS A 165 16.56 -3.14 6.08
CA LYS A 165 16.81 -1.77 6.54
C LYS A 165 16.10 -0.73 5.68
N LYS A 166 16.19 -0.85 4.34
CA LYS A 166 15.55 0.08 3.39
C LYS A 166 14.02 -0.05 3.39
N PHE A 167 13.48 -1.23 3.70
CA PHE A 167 12.05 -1.45 3.89
C PHE A 167 11.54 -0.69 5.12
N VAL A 168 12.25 -0.78 6.25
CA VAL A 168 11.91 -0.02 7.46
C VAL A 168 12.02 1.49 7.17
N GLU A 169 13.04 1.92 6.43
CA GLU A 169 13.23 3.31 6.01
C GLU A 169 12.05 3.85 5.17
N VAL A 170 11.59 3.10 4.16
CA VAL A 170 10.46 3.55 3.31
C VAL A 170 9.15 3.64 4.10
N ILE A 171 8.90 2.70 5.02
CA ILE A 171 7.71 2.73 5.86
C ILE A 171 7.75 3.91 6.84
N ALA A 172 8.87 4.09 7.55
CA ALA A 172 9.03 5.17 8.51
C ALA A 172 8.91 6.55 7.84
N GLY A 173 9.43 6.68 6.61
CA GLY A 173 9.34 7.91 5.82
C GLY A 173 7.93 8.29 5.38
N PHE A 174 6.94 7.40 5.48
CA PHE A 174 5.53 7.61 5.07
C PHE A 174 4.53 7.68 6.23
N GLU A 175 5.04 7.77 7.46
CA GLU A 175 4.20 7.91 8.66
C GLU A 175 3.20 9.08 8.58
N PRO A 176 3.58 10.32 8.17
CA PRO A 176 2.61 11.41 8.07
C PRO A 176 1.45 11.11 7.11
N GLU A 177 1.72 10.43 6.00
CA GLU A 177 0.71 10.01 5.02
C GLU A 177 -0.20 8.91 5.58
N PHE A 178 0.35 7.93 6.30
CA PHE A 178 -0.46 6.92 6.98
C PHE A 178 -1.37 7.53 8.03
N GLU A 179 -0.88 8.49 8.83
CA GLU A 179 -1.68 9.21 9.83
C GLU A 179 -2.76 10.08 9.18
N LEU A 180 -2.45 10.77 8.08
CA LEU A 180 -3.46 11.52 7.32
C LEU A 180 -4.59 10.60 6.86
N VAL A 181 -4.25 9.49 6.19
CA VAL A 181 -5.27 8.55 5.69
C VAL A 181 -6.08 7.98 6.85
N SER A 182 -5.44 7.64 7.98
CA SER A 182 -6.14 7.19 9.19
C SER A 182 -7.20 8.20 9.64
N SER A 183 -6.85 9.48 9.65
CA SER A 183 -7.73 10.55 10.11
C SER A 183 -8.95 10.82 9.22
N VAL A 184 -8.95 10.37 7.96
CA VAL A 184 -10.07 10.60 7.02
C VAL A 184 -10.98 9.39 6.82
N ILE A 185 -10.55 8.19 7.23
CA ILE A 185 -11.37 6.98 7.12
C ILE A 185 -12.76 7.14 7.77
N PRO A 186 -12.92 7.80 8.94
CA PRO A 186 -14.24 8.04 9.52
C PRO A 186 -15.22 8.77 8.59
N ASN A 187 -14.72 9.51 7.60
CA ASN A 187 -15.53 10.24 6.61
C ASN A 187 -15.88 9.40 5.38
N PHE A 188 -15.50 8.13 5.32
CA PHE A 188 -15.86 7.22 4.23
C PHE A 188 -17.32 6.75 4.28
N THR A 189 -18.09 7.26 5.24
CA THR A 189 -19.51 6.99 5.36
C THR A 189 -20.25 7.42 4.09
N SER A 190 -21.19 6.57 3.69
CA SER A 190 -21.94 6.68 2.45
C SER A 190 -22.45 8.11 2.24
N ALA A 191 -22.09 8.69 1.09
CA ALA A 191 -22.75 9.89 0.53
C ALA A 191 -24.18 9.54 0.09
N ASN A 192 -25.02 9.18 1.07
CA ASN A 192 -26.46 9.09 1.03
C ASN A 192 -26.98 9.69 2.35
N ALA A 193 -26.80 11.00 2.52
CA ALA A 193 -27.82 11.81 3.17
C ALA A 193 -28.64 12.41 2.03
N PRO A 194 -29.82 11.85 1.79
CA PRO A 194 -31.05 12.54 2.19
C PRO A 194 -31.77 11.83 3.35
#